data_AF-A0A3N0ZVV1-F1
#
_entry.id   AF-A0A3N0ZVV1-F1
#
_cell.length_a   1.000
_cell.length_b   1.000
_cell.length_c   1.000
_cell.angle_alpha   90.00
_cell.angle_beta   90.00
_cell.angle_gamma   90.00
#
_symmetry.space_group_name_H-M   'P 1'
#
loop_
_entity.id
_entity.type
_entity.pdbx_description
1 polymer ?
#
loop_
_entity_poly.entity_id
_entity_poly.type
_entity_poly.pdbx_seq_one_letter_code
_entity_poly.pdbx_strand_id
1 'polypeptide(L)' 'MAKNDTYIVDDKGNFSDWIELYNSSDAEVSLSGYYLTDNFDTLNMWKMPTGTGIPA' A
#
# COMPACT_ATOMS: atom_id res chain seq x y z
N MET A 1 -15.46 1.47 -6.53
CA MET A 1 -14.93 2.75 -6.00
C MET A 1 -14.66 2.54 -4.53
N ALA A 2 -13.49 2.92 -4.03
CA ALA A 2 -13.14 2.73 -2.63
C ALA A 2 -14.08 3.57 -1.74
N LYS A 3 -14.54 3.01 -0.61
CA LYS A 3 -15.45 3.67 0.35
C LYS A 3 -14.65 4.36 1.45
N ASN A 4 -13.84 5.34 1.08
CA ASN A 4 -12.93 6.00 1.99
C ASN A 4 -13.54 7.32 2.50
N ASP A 5 -14.67 7.24 3.21
CA ASP A 5 -15.45 8.41 3.62
C ASP A 5 -14.91 9.13 4.89
N THR A 6 -13.89 8.60 5.58
CA THR A 6 -13.56 9.08 6.95
C THR A 6 -12.10 9.13 7.37
N TYR A 7 -11.11 8.62 6.60
CA TYR A 7 -9.81 8.29 7.19
C TYR A 7 -8.69 9.33 7.03
N ILE A 8 -8.39 9.81 5.82
CA ILE A 8 -7.31 10.80 5.60
C ILE A 8 -7.76 11.82 4.57
N VAL A 9 -7.89 13.07 5.00
CA VAL A 9 -8.17 14.22 4.14
C VAL A 9 -6.85 14.91 3.81
N ASP A 10 -6.60 15.22 2.55
CA ASP A 10 -5.46 16.05 2.16
C ASP A 10 -5.67 17.52 2.60
N ASP A 11 -4.64 18.35 2.39
CA ASP A 11 -4.67 19.78 2.69
C ASP A 11 -5.73 20.58 1.89
N LYS A 12 -6.37 19.94 0.92
CA LYS A 12 -7.40 20.50 0.04
C LYS A 12 -8.79 19.94 0.30
N GLY A 13 -8.97 19.07 1.30
CA GLY A 13 -10.27 18.50 1.62
C GLY A 13 -10.64 17.24 0.81
N ASN A 14 -9.71 16.67 0.05
CA ASN A 14 -9.96 15.46 -0.74
C ASN A 14 -9.59 14.20 0.03
N PHE A 15 -10.39 13.15 -0.15
CA PHE A 15 -10.06 11.81 0.27
C PHE A 15 -9.25 11.13 -0.83
N SER A 16 -8.00 10.77 -0.51
CA SER A 16 -7.20 9.98 -1.43
C SER A 16 -7.68 8.54 -1.44
N ASP A 17 -7.68 7.93 -2.62
CA ASP A 17 -7.82 6.49 -2.73
C ASP A 17 -6.61 5.81 -2.05
N TRP A 18 -6.88 4.74 -1.33
CA TRP A 18 -5.86 3.91 -0.70
C TRP A 18 -6.20 2.44 -0.92
N ILE A 19 -5.18 1.59 -0.84
CA ILE A 19 -5.30 0.14 -0.87
C ILE A 19 -4.83 -0.44 0.46
N GLU A 20 -5.48 -1.48 0.93
CA GLU A 20 -5.06 -2.21 2.13
C GLU A 20 -4.25 -3.44 1.75
N LEU A 21 -3.13 -3.67 2.46
CA LEU A 21 -2.40 -4.93 2.43
C LEU A 21 -2.54 -5.60 3.79
N TYR A 22 -3.11 -6.79 3.81
CA TYR A 22 -3.29 -7.60 5.02
C TYR A 22 -2.47 -8.89 4.92
N ASN A 23 -1.74 -9.21 5.99
CA ASN A 23 -1.02 -10.46 6.13
C ASN A 23 -1.89 -11.47 6.90
N SER A 24 -2.31 -12.54 6.22
CA SER A 24 -3.14 -13.59 6.82
C SER A 24 -2.34 -14.75 7.43
N SER A 25 -1.02 -14.64 7.50
CA SER A 25 -0.14 -15.66 8.08
C SER A 25 0.14 -15.40 9.55
N ASP A 26 0.80 -16.35 10.21
CA ASP A 26 1.24 -16.26 11.62
C ASP A 26 2.67 -15.73 11.78
N ALA A 27 3.29 -15.26 10.70
CA ALA A 27 4.65 -14.73 10.68
C ALA A 27 4.71 -13.39 9.95
N GLU A 28 5.73 -12.57 10.23
CA GLU A 28 5.96 -11.33 9.52
C GLU A 28 6.26 -11.57 8.03
N VAL A 29 5.60 -10.83 7.15
CA VAL A 29 5.88 -10.81 5.70
C VAL A 29 6.66 -9.55 5.36
N SER A 30 7.91 -9.73 4.92
CA SER A 30 8.74 -8.61 4.45
C SER A 30 8.33 -8.21 3.03
N LEU A 31 8.09 -6.90 2.85
CA LEU A 31 7.88 -6.26 1.55
C LEU A 31 9.15 -5.56 1.04
N SER A 32 10.28 -5.75 1.70
CA SER A 32 11.53 -5.08 1.33
C SER A 32 11.93 -5.43 -0.10
N GLY A 33 12.07 -4.41 -0.96
CA GLY A 33 12.44 -4.60 -2.36
C GLY A 33 11.30 -4.97 -3.30
N TYR A 34 10.07 -5.08 -2.80
CA TYR A 34 8.86 -5.21 -3.62
C TYR A 34 8.52 -3.88 -4.28
N TYR A 35 7.66 -3.94 -5.29
CA TYR A 35 7.16 -2.77 -6.00
C TYR A 35 5.63 -2.77 -6.05
N LEU A 36 5.04 -1.59 -5.94
CA LEU A 36 3.64 -1.33 -6.26
C LEU A 36 3.55 -0.73 -7.66
N THR A 37 2.62 -1.24 -8.46
CA THR A 37 2.31 -0.74 -9.79
C THR A 37 0.82 -0.85 -10.07
N ASP A 38 0.29 0.08 -10.85
CA ASP A 38 -1.03 0.02 -11.47
C ASP A 38 -0.95 -0.26 -12.99
N ASN A 39 0.26 -0.48 -13.51
CA ASN A 39 0.52 -0.74 -14.92
C ASN A 39 1.28 -2.06 -15.10
N PHE A 40 0.63 -3.04 -15.75
CA PHE A 40 1.22 -4.36 -16.01
C PHE A 40 2.47 -4.32 -16.91
N ASP A 41 2.63 -3.28 -17.73
CA ASP A 41 3.83 -3.10 -18.56
C ASP A 41 4.98 -2.44 -17.78
N THR A 42 4.71 -1.85 -16.61
CA THR A 42 5.72 -1.14 -15.79
C THR A 42 5.67 -1.61 -14.35
N LEU A 43 6.37 -2.70 -14.04
CA LEU A 43 6.28 -3.35 -12.72
C LEU A 43 7.05 -2.66 -11.58
N ASN A 44 7.80 -1.59 -11.86
CA ASN A 44 8.75 -0.98 -10.93
C ASN A 44 8.47 0.49 -10.55
N MET A 45 7.20 0.91 -10.57
CA MET A 45 6.81 2.31 -10.36
C MET A 45 7.13 2.83 -8.96
N TRP A 46 6.73 2.11 -7.90
CA TRP A 46 7.03 2.52 -6.52
C TRP A 46 7.70 1.39 -5.76
N LYS A 47 8.93 1.62 -5.31
CA LYS A 47 9.69 0.66 -4.51
C LYS A 47 9.31 0.77 -3.04
N MET A 48 8.96 -0.35 -2.43
CA MET A 48 8.79 -0.44 -0.97
C MET A 48 10.13 -0.14 -0.27
N PRO A 49 10.14 0.69 0.79
CA PRO A 49 11.32 0.93 1.59
C PRO A 49 11.96 -0.34 2.15
N THR A 50 13.28 -0.33 2.34
CA THR A 50 13.97 -1.40 3.06
C THR A 50 13.49 -1.44 4.51
N GLY A 51 13.16 -2.63 5.01
CA GLY A 51 12.62 -2.82 6.36
C GLY A 51 11.10 -2.71 6.45
N THR A 52 10.39 -2.50 5.33
CA THR A 52 8.92 -2.61 5.32
C THR A 52 8.50 -4.06 5.51
N GLY A 53 7.77 -4.33 6.58
CA GLY A 53 7.18 -5.63 6.88
C GLY A 53 5.74 -5.46 7.37
N ILE A 54 4.91 -6.47 7.11
CA ILE A 54 3.56 -6.57 7.66
C ILE A 54 3.59 -7.69 8.71
N PRO A 55 3.36 -7.37 10.00
CA PRO A 55 3.34 -8.38 11.07
C PRO A 55 2.16 -9.34 10.92
N ALA A 56 2.15 -10.39 11.75
CA ALA A 56 0.99 -11.27 11.93
C ALA A 56 -0.15 -10.58 12.68
#